data_AF-A0A258H1H4-F1
#
_entry.id   AF-A0A258H1H4-F1
#
_cell.length_a   1.000
_cell.length_b   1.000
_cell.length_c   1.000
_cell.angle_alpha   90.00
_cell.angle_beta   90.00
_cell.angle_gamma   90.00
#
_symmetry.space_group_name_H-M   'P 1'
#
loop_
_entity.id
_entity.type
_entity.pdbx_description
1 polymer ?
#
loop_
_entity_poly.entity_id
_entity_poly.type
_entity_poly.pdbx_seq_one_letter_code
_entity_poly.pdbx_strand_id
1 'polypeptide(L)'
;MAESPGLTPVEYIDRFFDELRMEVRSNPKLAARLVKALGGNVVFEDEAKAEIASPYQLAAGDKARFFSVFGSLKLGDIKKVLKDHNLATRVDMTGKNAEQLVEMLYARASRKVNERKSSMF
;
A
#
# COMPACT_ATOMS: atom_id res chain seq x y z
N MET A 1 -38.40 25.50 18.03
CA MET A 1 -37.03 25.47 17.49
C MET A 1 -36.13 25.19 18.68
N ALA A 2 -35.69 23.95 18.84
CA ALA A 2 -34.89 23.56 20.00
C ALA A 2 -33.43 23.92 19.69
N GLU A 3 -32.86 24.84 20.46
CA GLU A 3 -31.45 25.15 20.45
C GLU A 3 -30.69 23.88 20.84
N SER A 4 -29.99 23.28 19.88
CA SER A 4 -29.14 22.12 20.13
C SER A 4 -28.14 22.48 21.24
N PRO A 5 -28.15 21.80 22.40
CA PRO A 5 -27.16 22.07 23.43
C PRO A 5 -25.80 21.83 22.80
N GLY A 6 -24.99 22.89 22.74
CA GLY A 6 -23.64 22.80 22.19
C GLY A 6 -22.91 21.64 22.87
N LEU A 7 -22.25 20.81 22.07
CA LEU A 7 -21.44 19.72 22.61
C LEU A 7 -20.40 20.31 23.56
N THR A 8 -20.15 19.64 24.67
CA THR A 8 -19.01 19.97 25.51
C THR A 8 -17.72 19.79 24.70
N PRO A 9 -16.63 20.49 25.05
CA PRO A 9 -15.36 20.37 24.32
C PRO A 9 -14.89 18.92 24.17
N VAL A 10 -15.14 18.07 25.17
CA VAL A 10 -14.82 16.64 25.14
C VAL A 10 -15.67 15.91 24.11
N GLU A 11 -17.00 16.07 24.15
CA GLU A 11 -17.89 15.42 23.20
C GLU A 11 -17.66 15.85 21.74
N TYR A 12 -17.24 17.11 21.53
CA TYR A 12 -16.90 17.61 20.20
C TYR A 12 -15.62 16.94 19.65
N ILE A 13 -14.62 16.76 20.52
CA ILE A 13 -13.37 16.07 20.18
C ILE A 13 -13.63 14.58 19.93
N ASP A 14 -14.43 13.92 20.76
CA ASP A 14 -14.79 12.51 20.58
C ASP A 14 -15.50 12.29 19.24
N ARG A 15 -16.45 13.16 18.90
CA ARG A 15 -17.18 13.11 17.62
C ARG A 15 -16.24 13.31 16.42
N PHE A 16 -15.27 14.23 16.53
CA PHE A 16 -14.25 14.42 15.51
C PHE A 16 -13.38 13.17 15.33
N PHE A 17 -12.95 12.53 16.42
CA PHE A 17 -12.15 11.31 16.35
C PHE A 17 -12.93 10.13 15.78
N ASP A 18 -14.23 10.02 16.06
CA ASP A 18 -15.06 8.96 15.51
C ASP A 18 -15.29 9.12 14.00
N GLU A 19 -15.56 10.34 13.53
CA GLU A 19 -15.62 10.64 12.10
C GLU A 19 -14.27 10.38 11.41
N LEU A 20 -13.16 10.78 12.05
CA LEU A 20 -11.82 10.51 11.53
C LEU A 20 -11.54 8.99 11.45
N ARG A 21 -11.97 8.21 12.46
CA ARG A 21 -11.86 6.74 12.44
C ARG A 21 -12.68 6.12 11.31
N MET A 22 -13.92 6.59 11.11
CA MET A 22 -14.76 6.10 10.02
C MET A 22 -14.12 6.41 8.66
N GLU A 23 -13.64 7.63 8.45
CA GLU A 23 -12.99 8.04 7.21
C GLU A 23 -11.69 7.27 6.95
N VAL A 24 -10.89 7.00 8.00
CA VAL A 24 -9.68 6.17 7.90
C VAL A 24 -10.01 4.73 7.51
N ARG A 25 -11.11 4.16 8.01
CA ARG A 25 -11.57 2.81 7.63
C ARG A 25 -12.09 2.76 6.20
N SER A 26 -12.82 3.78 5.77
CA SER A 26 -13.42 3.85 4.44
C SER A 26 -12.43 4.28 3.35
N ASN A 27 -11.36 4.99 3.71
CA ASN A 27 -10.39 5.55 2.77
C ASN A 27 -8.93 5.15 3.11
N PRO A 28 -8.44 4.04 2.52
CA PRO A 28 -7.09 3.53 2.77
C PRO A 28 -5.96 4.51 2.40
N LYS A 29 -6.19 5.41 1.43
CA LYS A 29 -5.20 6.44 1.04
C LYS A 29 -5.05 7.51 2.10
N LEU A 30 -6.14 7.93 2.74
CA LEU A 30 -6.10 8.89 3.84
C LEU A 30 -5.43 8.26 5.06
N ALA A 31 -5.76 7.00 5.36
CA ALA A 31 -5.11 6.22 6.41
C ALA A 31 -3.58 6.22 6.23
N ALA A 32 -3.08 5.83 5.05
CA ALA A 32 -1.65 5.78 4.79
C ALA A 32 -0.95 7.15 4.92
N ARG A 33 -1.61 8.24 4.52
CA ARG A 33 -1.08 9.61 4.66
C ARG A 33 -1.03 10.05 6.12
N LEU A 34 -2.08 9.82 6.89
CA LEU A 34 -2.16 10.18 8.31
C LEU A 34 -1.12 9.40 9.12
N VAL A 35 -1.03 8.09 8.89
CA VAL A 35 -0.05 7.21 9.53
C VAL A 35 1.38 7.66 9.25
N LYS A 36 1.70 7.96 7.99
CA LYS A 36 3.01 8.48 7.59
C LYS A 36 3.32 9.84 8.21
N ALA A 37 2.33 10.72 8.33
CA ALA A 37 2.50 12.04 8.95
C ALA A 37 2.66 11.96 10.47
N LEU A 38 2.02 10.98 11.12
CA LEU A 38 2.10 10.74 12.57
C LEU A 38 3.37 9.97 12.98
N GLY A 39 4.21 9.57 12.03
CA GLY A 39 5.46 8.84 12.30
C GLY A 39 5.25 7.42 12.85
N GLY A 40 4.00 6.95 12.92
CA GLY A 40 3.65 5.62 13.37
C GLY A 40 3.73 4.62 12.20
N ASN A 41 4.38 3.49 12.41
CA ASN A 41 4.19 2.33 11.54
C ASN A 41 2.86 1.67 11.93
N VAL A 42 1.79 1.91 11.16
CA VAL A 42 0.53 1.16 11.35
C VAL A 42 0.66 -0.20 10.70
N VAL A 43 0.52 -1.23 11.54
CA VAL A 43 0.26 -2.61 11.14
C VAL A 43 -1.20 -2.65 10.68
N PHE A 44 -1.43 -2.76 9.38
CA PHE A 44 -2.77 -3.00 8.85
C PHE A 44 -3.14 -4.47 9.06
N GLU A 45 -4.38 -4.76 9.47
CA GLU A 45 -4.88 -6.13 9.72
C GLU A 45 -4.81 -7.05 8.49
N ASP A 46 -4.70 -6.49 7.28
CA ASP A 46 -4.32 -7.21 6.07
C ASP A 46 -2.83 -6.96 5.78
N GLU A 47 -1.95 -7.81 6.32
CA GLU A 47 -0.50 -7.79 6.03
C GLU A 47 -0.26 -7.78 4.50
N ALA A 48 -1.09 -8.51 3.74
CA ALA A 48 -1.07 -8.53 2.29
C ALA A 48 -1.31 -7.15 1.64
N LYS A 49 -2.17 -6.28 2.20
CA LYS A 49 -2.46 -4.96 1.61
C LYS A 49 -1.37 -3.93 1.88
N ALA A 50 -0.71 -4.01 3.04
CA ALA A 50 0.47 -3.19 3.35
C ALA A 50 1.66 -3.59 2.47
N GLU A 51 1.78 -4.88 2.18
CA GLU A 51 2.84 -5.43 1.36
C GLU A 51 2.64 -5.12 -0.14
N ILE A 52 1.40 -5.16 -0.65
CA ILE A 52 1.07 -4.69 -2.01
C ILE A 52 1.38 -3.20 -2.21
N ALA A 53 1.28 -2.37 -1.16
CA ALA A 53 1.46 -0.92 -1.26
C ALA A 53 2.89 -0.47 -1.57
N SER A 54 3.89 -1.35 -1.39
CA SER A 54 5.29 -1.03 -1.70
C SER A 54 6.06 -2.26 -2.17
N PRO A 55 5.92 -2.67 -3.45
CA PRO A 55 6.67 -3.78 -4.03
C PRO A 55 8.19 -3.62 -3.88
N TYR A 56 8.69 -2.39 -3.73
CA TYR A 56 10.11 -2.11 -3.46
C TYR A 56 10.57 -2.55 -2.08
N GLN A 57 9.76 -2.37 -1.03
CA GLN A 57 10.14 -2.74 0.34
C GLN A 57 10.24 -4.26 0.48
N LEU A 58 9.30 -5.01 -0.13
CA LEU A 58 9.37 -6.46 -0.15
C LEU A 58 10.48 -6.98 -1.04
N ALA A 59 10.70 -6.36 -2.19
CA ALA A 59 11.78 -6.73 -3.10
C ALA A 59 13.18 -6.45 -2.51
N ALA A 60 13.27 -5.61 -1.48
CA ALA A 60 14.48 -5.37 -0.69
C ALA A 60 14.67 -6.38 0.46
N GLY A 61 13.62 -7.12 0.82
CA GLY A 61 13.58 -8.12 1.88
C GLY A 61 13.68 -9.56 1.34
N ASP A 62 12.98 -10.49 1.99
CA ASP A 62 13.01 -11.90 1.61
C ASP A 62 12.18 -12.20 0.35
N LYS A 63 12.82 -12.91 -0.59
CA LYS A 63 12.22 -13.33 -1.86
C LYS A 63 11.04 -14.27 -1.62
N ALA A 64 11.12 -15.22 -0.67
CA ALA A 64 10.03 -16.15 -0.43
C ALA A 64 8.76 -15.44 0.04
N ARG A 65 8.93 -14.45 0.93
CA ARG A 65 7.84 -13.57 1.38
C ARG A 65 7.24 -12.78 0.22
N PHE A 66 8.04 -12.24 -0.69
CA PHE A 66 7.55 -11.54 -1.89
C PHE A 66 6.61 -12.42 -2.75
N PHE A 67 7.04 -13.65 -3.05
CA PHE A 67 6.25 -14.56 -3.89
C PHE A 67 4.99 -15.07 -3.17
N SER A 68 5.03 -15.25 -1.85
CA SER A 68 3.84 -15.59 -1.07
C SER A 68 2.75 -14.51 -1.17
N VAL A 69 3.16 -13.24 -1.05
CA VAL A 69 2.24 -12.10 -1.11
C VAL A 69 1.69 -11.89 -2.51
N PHE A 70 2.57 -11.66 -3.49
CA PHE A 70 2.15 -11.30 -4.84
C PHE A 70 1.65 -12.51 -5.65
N GLY A 71 2.05 -13.73 -5.30
CA GLY A 71 1.57 -14.97 -5.90
C GLY A 71 0.12 -15.31 -5.54
N SER A 72 -0.38 -14.80 -4.41
CA SER A 72 -1.79 -14.96 -4.01
C SER A 72 -2.76 -14.01 -4.75
N LEU A 73 -2.23 -13.04 -5.49
CA LEU A 73 -3.03 -12.01 -6.16
C LEU A 73 -3.62 -12.48 -7.48
N LYS A 74 -4.77 -11.91 -7.83
CA LYS A 74 -5.36 -12.10 -9.15
C LYS A 74 -4.49 -11.39 -10.20
N LEU A 75 -4.49 -11.96 -11.41
CA LEU A 75 -3.71 -11.46 -12.54
C LEU A 75 -3.98 -9.97 -12.85
N GLY A 76 -5.22 -9.50 -12.66
CA GLY A 76 -5.59 -8.09 -12.82
C GLY A 76 -4.93 -7.17 -11.78
N ASP A 77 -4.81 -7.63 -10.54
CA ASP A 77 -4.22 -6.86 -9.44
C ASP A 77 -2.69 -6.77 -9.60
N ILE A 78 -2.03 -7.85 -10.01
CA ILE A 78 -0.58 -7.84 -10.31
C ILE A 78 -0.26 -6.85 -11.45
N LYS A 79 -1.08 -6.84 -12.51
CA LYS A 79 -0.94 -5.87 -13.61
C LYS A 79 -1.12 -4.43 -13.13
N LYS A 80 -2.06 -4.21 -12.21
CA LYS A 80 -2.30 -2.89 -11.62
C LYS A 80 -1.10 -2.42 -10.81
N VAL A 81 -0.53 -3.28 -9.95
CA VAL A 81 0.68 -2.96 -9.18
C VAL A 81 1.86 -2.65 -10.10
N LEU A 82 2.09 -3.48 -11.12
CA LEU A 82 3.15 -3.24 -12.12
C LEU A 82 3.03 -1.87 -12.80
N LYS A 83 1.80 -1.45 -13.12
CA LYS A 83 1.52 -0.16 -13.76
C LYS A 83 1.63 1.00 -12.78
N ASP A 84 1.01 0.90 -11.62
CA ASP A 84 0.93 1.97 -10.61
C ASP A 84 2.31 2.33 -10.06
N HIS A 85 3.25 1.38 -10.05
CA HIS A 85 4.63 1.61 -9.62
C HIS A 85 5.61 1.86 -10.79
N ASN A 86 5.14 2.09 -12.01
CA ASN A 86 5.98 2.29 -13.20
C ASN A 86 7.06 1.20 -13.33
N LEU A 87 6.66 -0.06 -13.08
CA LEU A 87 7.53 -1.22 -13.20
C LEU A 87 7.34 -1.87 -14.56
N ALA A 88 6.13 -1.90 -15.12
CA ALA A 88 5.92 -2.42 -16.46
C ALA A 88 4.86 -1.66 -17.26
N THR A 89 5.02 -1.68 -18.57
CA THR A 89 4.07 -1.12 -19.53
C THR A 89 3.04 -2.18 -19.94
N ARG A 90 1.97 -1.75 -20.60
CA ARG A 90 0.93 -2.68 -21.09
C ARG A 90 1.50 -3.73 -22.05
N VAL A 91 2.48 -3.35 -22.86
CA VAL A 91 3.15 -4.23 -23.83
C VAL A 91 3.95 -5.32 -23.10
N ASP A 92 4.70 -4.94 -22.06
CA ASP A 92 5.48 -5.87 -21.24
C ASP A 92 4.62 -6.97 -20.60
N MET A 93 3.38 -6.63 -20.22
CA MET A 93 2.46 -7.51 -19.50
C MET A 93 1.56 -8.36 -20.44
N THR A 94 1.64 -8.13 -21.74
CA THR A 94 0.77 -8.82 -22.71
C THR A 94 1.22 -10.27 -22.91
N GLY A 95 0.26 -11.21 -22.89
CA GLY A 95 0.55 -12.65 -23.07
C GLY A 95 1.19 -13.36 -21.87
N LYS A 96 1.43 -12.66 -20.75
CA LYS A 96 2.05 -13.25 -19.54
C LYS A 96 1.01 -13.78 -18.56
N ASN A 97 1.32 -14.94 -17.97
CA ASN A 97 0.52 -15.54 -16.90
C ASN A 97 0.82 -14.87 -15.54
N ALA A 98 0.09 -15.23 -14.49
CA ALA A 98 0.22 -14.60 -13.17
C ALA A 98 1.65 -14.76 -12.60
N GLU A 99 2.21 -15.97 -12.65
CA GLU A 99 3.56 -16.27 -12.15
C GLU A 99 4.63 -15.42 -12.84
N GLN A 100 4.59 -15.34 -14.16
CA GLN A 100 5.52 -14.53 -14.96
C GLN A 100 5.42 -13.03 -14.65
N LEU A 101 4.23 -12.55 -14.28
CA LEU A 101 4.05 -11.16 -13.87
C LEU A 101 4.59 -10.90 -12.47
N VAL A 102 4.47 -11.85 -11.54
CA VAL A 102 5.07 -11.76 -10.20
C VAL A 102 6.59 -11.79 -10.28
N GLU A 103 7.16 -12.68 -11.09
CA GLU A 103 8.61 -12.71 -11.33
C GLU A 103 9.12 -11.38 -11.91
N MET A 104 8.40 -10.82 -12.89
CA MET A 104 8.72 -9.52 -13.46
C MET A 104 8.66 -8.41 -12.41
N LEU A 105 7.61 -8.42 -11.57
CA LEU A 105 7.44 -7.45 -10.50
C LEU A 105 8.64 -7.49 -9.54
N TYR A 106 9.05 -8.69 -9.12
CA TYR A 106 10.23 -8.87 -8.28
C TYR A 106 11.50 -8.35 -8.95
N ALA A 107 11.80 -8.83 -10.16
CA ALA A 107 13.03 -8.48 -10.88
C ALA A 107 13.18 -6.97 -11.09
N ARG A 108 12.10 -6.29 -11.50
CA ARG A 108 12.12 -4.85 -11.76
C ARG A 108 12.11 -4.03 -10.48
N ALA A 109 11.43 -4.49 -9.42
CA ALA A 109 11.46 -3.83 -8.12
C ALA A 109 12.83 -3.95 -7.44
N SER A 110 13.42 -5.15 -7.40
CA SER A 110 14.76 -5.37 -6.84
C SER A 110 15.83 -4.60 -7.60
N ARG A 111 15.74 -4.51 -8.93
CA ARG A 111 16.65 -3.69 -9.74
C ARG A 111 16.61 -2.22 -9.34
N LYS A 112 15.43 -1.61 -9.22
CA LYS A 112 15.28 -0.21 -8.78
C LYS A 112 15.78 0.01 -7.34
N VAL A 113 15.61 -0.97 -6.45
CA VAL A 113 16.16 -0.90 -5.08
C VAL A 113 17.68 -0.92 -5.12
N ASN A 114 18.29 -1.80 -5.91
CA ASN A 114 19.73 -1.90 -6.03
C ASN A 114 20.33 -0.66 -6.69
N GLU A 115 19.72 -0.12 -7.76
CA GLU A 115 20.13 1.14 -8.38
C GLU A 115 20.14 2.30 -7.38
N ARG A 116 19.17 2.37 -6.46
CA ARG A 116 19.14 3.38 -5.39
C ARG A 116 20.21 3.17 -4.34
N LYS A 117 20.50 1.93 -3.95
CA LYS A 117 21.59 1.61 -3.01
C LYS A 117 22.95 1.96 -3.62
N SER A 118 23.17 1.59 -4.88
CA SER A 118 24.41 1.89 -5.61
C SER A 118 24.63 3.37 -5.87
N SER A 119 23.58 4.19 -5.93
CA SER A 119 23.68 5.64 -6.10
C SER A 119 23.93 6.41 -4.79
N MET A 120 23.87 5.74 -3.63
CA MET A 120 24.18 6.33 -2.31
C MET A 120 25.64 6.09 -1.88
N PHE A 121 26.40 5.33 -2.65
CA PHE A 121 27.84 5.13 -2.51
C PHE A 121 28.57 5.81 -3.66
#